data_AF-A0A2T7Q1I7-F1
#
_entry.id   AF-A0A2T7Q1I7-F1
#
_cell.length_a   1.000
_cell.length_b   1.000
_cell.length_c   1.000
_cell.angle_alpha   90.00
_cell.angle_beta   90.00
_cell.angle_gamma   90.00
#
_symmetry.space_group_name_H-M   'P 1'
#
loop_
_entity.id
_entity.type
_entity.pdbx_description
1 polymer ?
#
loop_
_entity_poly.entity_id
_entity_poly.type
_entity_poly.pdbx_seq_one_letter_code
_entity_poly.pdbx_strand_id
1 'polypeptide(L)'
;MDGWVLVFRGTQGLGSPVYDAWTRTGYHDDYTFTRASMPCGCTRTNGSCDRHYRSLLLDFWPSSALDKVKLAVYEGGVEKAYMIFTGLGSNYINWFSADRLVQSSWKDLKSSAHSYFDITGFSARGTFRRFYVSKNHGGCPGDNGWLNIKDAGNSCPWETSNQNPAFVYSKAETVINWQSAGDMRGFADVMAVWVKFRPSVNLNRACMP
;
A
#
# COMPACT_ATOMS: atom_id res chain seq x y z
N MET A 1 4.35 2.07 17.42
CA MET A 1 3.62 0.82 17.14
C MET A 1 4.58 -0.32 17.42
N ASP A 2 4.39 -1.02 18.52
CA ASP A 2 5.37 -2.01 18.97
C ASP A 2 5.38 -3.24 18.05
N GLY A 3 6.58 -3.65 17.63
CA GLY A 3 6.81 -4.87 16.84
C GLY A 3 6.52 -4.79 15.34
N TRP A 4 6.19 -3.61 14.80
CA TRP A 4 6.03 -3.42 13.35
C TRP A 4 7.33 -2.91 12.70
N VAL A 5 7.69 -3.49 11.56
CA VAL A 5 8.86 -3.11 10.76
C VAL A 5 8.38 -2.53 9.43
N LEU A 6 8.84 -1.34 9.08
CA LEU A 6 8.54 -0.72 7.78
C LEU A 6 9.24 -1.52 6.69
N VAL A 7 8.51 -1.94 5.67
CA VAL A 7 9.11 -2.63 4.51
C VAL A 7 8.96 -1.83 3.23
N PHE A 8 8.00 -0.92 3.17
CA PHE A 8 7.81 -0.07 2.02
C PHE A 8 7.11 1.24 2.40
N ARG A 9 7.48 2.34 1.74
CA ARG A 9 6.80 3.63 1.84
C ARG A 9 6.67 4.25 0.46
N GLY A 10 5.44 4.43 -0.01
CA GLY A 10 5.13 5.25 -1.17
C GLY A 10 4.99 6.73 -0.78
N THR A 11 5.39 7.63 -1.67
CA THR A 11 5.24 9.09 -1.52
C THR A 11 4.40 9.57 -2.69
N GLN A 12 3.34 10.33 -2.45
CA GLN A 12 2.57 10.91 -3.56
C GLN A 12 3.46 11.87 -4.38
N GLY A 13 3.12 12.06 -5.66
CA GLY A 13 3.70 13.15 -6.46
C GLY A 13 5.16 13.00 -6.89
N LEU A 14 5.79 11.84 -6.65
CA LEU A 14 7.19 11.62 -7.01
C LEU A 14 7.49 11.49 -8.50
N GLY A 15 6.46 11.32 -9.34
CA GLY A 15 6.60 11.06 -10.77
C GLY A 15 7.11 9.67 -11.14
N SER A 16 7.39 8.81 -10.15
CA SER A 16 7.75 7.39 -10.38
C SER A 16 6.64 6.46 -9.88
N PRO A 17 6.36 5.34 -10.58
CA PRO A 17 5.30 4.40 -10.16
C PRO A 17 5.63 3.67 -8.85
N VAL A 18 4.63 3.55 -7.97
CA VAL A 18 4.72 2.75 -6.75
C VAL A 18 4.95 1.28 -7.07
N TYR A 19 4.26 0.74 -8.06
CA TYR A 19 4.34 -0.68 -8.40
C TYR A 19 5.74 -1.07 -8.88
N ASP A 20 6.38 -0.21 -9.67
CA ASP A 20 7.74 -0.45 -10.13
C ASP A 20 8.71 -0.46 -8.94
N ALA A 21 8.58 0.50 -8.02
CA ALA A 21 9.37 0.47 -6.78
C ALA A 21 9.05 -0.76 -5.90
N TRP A 22 7.79 -1.20 -5.83
CA TRP A 22 7.39 -2.40 -5.09
C TRP A 22 7.91 -3.70 -5.71
N THR A 23 8.16 -3.73 -7.01
CA THR A 23 8.58 -4.94 -7.73
C THR A 23 10.05 -4.95 -8.12
N ARG A 24 10.77 -3.84 -7.89
CA ARG A 24 12.19 -3.69 -8.20
C ARG A 24 13.09 -4.58 -7.34
N THR A 25 13.41 -5.76 -7.84
CA THR A 25 14.40 -6.67 -7.23
C THR A 25 15.82 -6.09 -7.29
N GLY A 26 16.62 -6.35 -6.26
CA GLY A 26 18.03 -5.92 -6.17
C GLY A 26 18.24 -4.45 -5.80
N TYR A 27 17.17 -3.70 -5.47
CA TYR A 27 17.25 -2.34 -4.96
C TYR A 27 16.70 -2.27 -3.53
N HIS A 28 17.47 -1.71 -2.60
CA HIS A 28 17.12 -1.68 -1.17
C HIS A 28 17.59 -0.37 -0.54
N ASP A 29 16.68 0.40 0.05
CA ASP A 29 16.98 1.68 0.71
C ASP A 29 17.46 1.53 2.16
N ASP A 30 17.31 0.33 2.74
CA ASP A 30 17.83 -0.02 4.06
C ASP A 30 19.26 -0.58 4.03
N TYR A 31 19.84 -0.74 2.83
CA TYR A 31 21.25 -1.07 2.67
C TYR A 31 22.16 0.13 3.01
N THR A 32 23.35 -0.14 3.56
CA THR A 32 24.21 0.89 4.19
C THR A 32 24.47 2.10 3.28
N PHE A 33 24.82 1.87 2.02
CA PHE A 33 25.19 2.93 1.08
C PHE A 33 24.00 3.74 0.56
N THR A 34 22.90 3.08 0.21
CA THR A 34 21.68 3.76 -0.24
C THR A 34 21.08 4.60 0.89
N ARG A 35 21.04 4.02 2.09
CA ARG A 35 20.55 4.67 3.32
C ARG A 35 21.30 5.96 3.66
N ALA A 36 22.61 6.02 3.40
CA ALA A 36 23.43 7.21 3.70
C ALA A 36 22.98 8.47 2.94
N SER A 37 22.34 8.31 1.79
CA SER A 37 21.83 9.40 0.95
C SER A 37 20.33 9.66 1.11
N MET A 38 19.63 8.85 1.91
CA MET A 38 18.17 8.86 1.97
C MET A 38 17.65 9.92 2.96
N PRO A 39 16.71 10.80 2.56
CA PRO A 39 16.06 11.72 3.48
C PRO A 39 15.38 11.00 4.67
N CYS A 40 15.47 11.59 5.87
CA CYS A 40 14.87 11.01 7.07
C CYS A 40 13.35 10.78 6.98
N GLY A 41 12.64 11.54 6.14
CA GLY A 41 11.21 11.38 5.91
C GLY A 41 10.85 10.08 5.17
N CYS A 42 11.80 9.46 4.47
CA CYS A 42 11.59 8.24 3.70
C CYS A 42 11.28 7.00 4.56
N THR A 43 11.51 7.05 5.88
CA THR A 43 11.13 5.97 6.81
C THR A 43 10.08 6.40 7.83
N ARG A 44 9.43 7.55 7.60
CA ARG A 44 8.40 8.12 8.49
C ARG A 44 7.04 8.13 7.80
N THR A 45 5.98 8.25 8.59
CA THR A 45 4.60 8.39 8.08
C THR A 45 4.26 9.81 7.63
N ASN A 46 5.20 10.75 7.78
CA ASN A 46 5.10 12.13 7.32
C ASN A 46 6.45 12.63 6.78
N GLY A 47 6.45 13.86 6.28
CA GLY A 47 7.63 14.53 5.77
C GLY A 47 7.95 14.18 4.31
N SER A 48 8.82 14.98 3.72
CA SER A 48 9.26 14.79 2.33
C SER A 48 10.21 13.62 2.20
N CYS A 49 10.15 12.98 1.04
CA CYS A 49 11.10 11.98 0.58
C CYS A 49 11.22 12.15 -0.93
N ASP A 50 12.39 11.89 -1.48
CA ASP A 50 12.70 12.01 -2.91
C ASP A 50 12.50 10.69 -3.68
N ARG A 51 12.09 9.62 -2.99
CA ARG A 51 11.90 8.28 -3.54
C ARG A 51 10.82 7.48 -2.82
N HIS A 52 10.48 6.32 -3.36
CA HIS A 52 9.77 5.30 -2.58
C HIS A 52 10.79 4.52 -1.77
N TYR A 53 10.56 4.36 -0.47
CA TYR A 53 11.42 3.49 0.34
C TYR A 53 11.03 2.03 0.11
N ARG A 54 12.03 1.19 -0.09
CA ARG A 54 11.91 -0.25 -0.23
C ARG A 54 12.95 -0.96 0.64
N SER A 55 12.50 -1.86 1.50
CA SER A 55 13.36 -2.73 2.30
C SER A 55 13.87 -3.94 1.52
N LEU A 56 15.07 -4.41 1.89
CA LEU A 56 15.62 -5.72 1.52
C LEU A 56 14.65 -6.88 1.80
N LEU A 57 13.76 -6.74 2.79
CA LEU A 57 12.78 -7.76 3.14
C LEU A 57 11.80 -8.11 2.01
N LEU A 58 11.62 -7.24 1.01
CA LEU A 58 10.75 -7.57 -0.14
C LEU A 58 11.40 -8.58 -1.09
N ASP A 59 12.73 -8.64 -1.14
CA ASP A 59 13.46 -9.63 -1.94
C ASP A 59 13.59 -10.97 -1.20
N PHE A 60 13.71 -10.92 0.13
CA PHE A 60 13.86 -12.10 0.99
C PHE A 60 12.61 -12.41 1.82
N TRP A 61 11.43 -12.14 1.25
CA TRP A 61 10.16 -12.18 1.97
C TRP A 61 10.00 -13.41 2.87
N PRO A 62 10.05 -13.26 4.21
CA PRO A 62 10.23 -14.37 5.11
C PRO A 62 8.89 -15.03 5.46
N SER A 63 8.30 -15.72 4.47
CA SER A 63 6.94 -16.26 4.46
C SER A 63 6.51 -17.01 5.73
N SER A 64 7.41 -17.81 6.33
CA SER A 64 7.15 -18.61 7.52
C SER A 64 7.29 -17.84 8.84
N ALA A 65 7.95 -16.68 8.80
CA ALA A 65 8.30 -15.87 9.96
C ALA A 65 7.34 -14.69 10.19
N LEU A 66 6.54 -14.32 9.18
CA LEU A 66 5.57 -13.23 9.29
C LEU A 66 4.26 -13.68 9.95
N ASP A 67 3.78 -12.89 10.91
CA ASP A 67 2.45 -13.02 11.52
C ASP A 67 1.44 -12.15 10.77
N LYS A 68 1.75 -10.85 10.63
CA LYS A 68 0.85 -9.87 9.98
C LYS A 68 1.59 -9.00 8.97
N VAL A 69 0.84 -8.52 7.99
CA VAL A 69 1.23 -7.42 7.11
C VAL A 69 0.18 -6.34 7.20
N LYS A 70 0.59 -5.07 7.28
CA LYS A 70 -0.32 -3.92 7.34
C LYS A 70 -0.04 -3.00 6.17
N LEU A 71 -1.08 -2.65 5.41
CA LEU A 71 -1.06 -1.49 4.52
C LEU A 71 -1.83 -0.36 5.21
N ALA A 72 -1.25 0.83 5.25
CA ALA A 72 -1.92 2.02 5.75
C ALA A 72 -1.63 3.24 4.89
N VAL A 73 -2.57 4.16 4.85
CA VAL A 73 -2.42 5.47 4.21
C VAL A 73 -2.49 6.58 5.26
N TYR A 74 -1.68 7.62 5.07
CA TYR A 74 -1.50 8.71 6.01
C TYR A 74 -1.76 10.06 5.35
N GLU A 75 -2.16 11.04 6.17
CA GLU A 75 -2.14 12.45 5.80
C GLU A 75 -1.48 13.22 6.95
N GLY A 76 -0.40 13.93 6.68
CA GLY A 76 0.32 14.71 7.69
C GLY A 76 0.86 13.85 8.85
N GLY A 77 1.06 12.54 8.62
CA GLY A 77 1.49 11.58 9.64
C GLY A 77 0.38 10.91 10.43
N VAL A 78 -0.88 11.30 10.21
CA VAL A 78 -2.05 10.68 10.84
C VAL A 78 -2.56 9.54 9.96
N GLU A 79 -2.69 8.35 10.54
CA GLU A 79 -3.26 7.19 9.85
C GLU A 79 -4.74 7.44 9.54
N LYS A 80 -5.13 7.36 8.25
CA LYS A 80 -6.51 7.62 7.80
C LYS A 80 -7.29 6.37 7.49
N ALA A 81 -6.64 5.37 6.90
CA ALA A 81 -7.23 4.08 6.61
C ALA A 81 -6.16 2.99 6.62
N TYR A 82 -6.57 1.75 6.92
CA TYR A 82 -5.66 0.62 6.96
C TYR A 82 -6.35 -0.72 6.66
N MET A 83 -5.52 -1.69 6.28
CA MET A 83 -5.85 -3.10 6.22
C MET A 83 -4.72 -3.91 6.85
N ILE A 84 -5.07 -4.94 7.61
CA ILE A 84 -4.16 -5.91 8.22
C ILE A 84 -4.49 -7.28 7.66
N PHE A 85 -3.45 -7.99 7.21
CA PHE A 85 -3.50 -9.29 6.57
C PHE A 85 -2.73 -10.32 7.38
N THR A 86 -3.05 -11.60 7.18
CA THR A 86 -2.19 -12.70 7.64
C THR A 86 -0.93 -12.78 6.78
N GLY A 87 0.24 -12.72 7.42
CA GLY A 87 1.53 -12.80 6.76
C GLY A 87 2.03 -14.23 6.54
N LEU A 88 1.53 -15.20 7.33
CA LEU A 88 2.00 -16.57 7.28
C LEU A 88 1.73 -17.20 5.90
N GLY A 89 2.77 -17.81 5.31
CA GLY A 89 2.66 -18.49 4.03
C GLY A 89 2.38 -17.54 2.85
N SER A 90 2.57 -16.23 3.03
CA SER A 90 2.47 -15.24 1.95
C SER A 90 3.79 -15.06 1.22
N ASN A 91 3.76 -14.45 0.04
CA ASN A 91 4.92 -13.84 -0.62
C ASN A 91 4.70 -12.33 -0.72
N TYR A 92 5.70 -11.58 -1.19
CA TYR A 92 5.65 -10.12 -1.30
C TYR A 92 4.59 -9.58 -2.30
N ILE A 93 3.87 -10.45 -3.02
CA ILE A 93 2.80 -10.07 -3.94
C ILE A 93 1.42 -10.49 -3.41
N ASN A 94 1.28 -11.74 -2.96
CA ASN A 94 -0.02 -12.33 -2.62
C ASN A 94 -0.51 -12.05 -1.19
N TRP A 95 0.30 -11.41 -0.33
CA TRP A 95 -0.13 -11.06 1.03
C TRP A 95 -1.33 -10.10 1.04
N PHE A 96 -1.44 -9.29 -0.01
CA PHE A 96 -2.52 -8.32 -0.21
C PHE A 96 -3.64 -8.95 -1.03
N SER A 97 -4.49 -9.73 -0.36
CA SER A 97 -5.61 -10.42 -0.98
C SER A 97 -6.78 -10.53 -0.01
N ALA A 98 -8.00 -10.64 -0.55
CA ALA A 98 -9.23 -10.66 0.25
C ALA A 98 -9.28 -11.84 1.25
N ASP A 99 -8.82 -13.02 0.84
CA ASP A 99 -8.73 -14.25 1.62
C ASP A 99 -7.72 -14.16 2.78
N ARG A 100 -6.78 -13.21 2.72
CA ARG A 100 -5.81 -12.95 3.78
C ARG A 100 -6.20 -11.80 4.70
N LEU A 101 -7.28 -11.08 4.40
CA LEU A 101 -7.72 -9.92 5.18
C LEU A 101 -8.18 -10.33 6.58
N VAL A 102 -7.51 -9.80 7.60
CA VAL A 102 -7.83 -10.02 9.01
C VAL A 102 -8.72 -8.90 9.53
N GLN A 103 -8.32 -7.64 9.27
CA GLN A 103 -8.96 -6.45 9.83
C GLN A 103 -8.78 -5.25 8.88
N SER A 104 -9.73 -4.32 8.88
CA SER A 104 -9.66 -3.07 8.13
C SER A 104 -10.36 -1.93 8.87
N SER A 105 -10.05 -0.69 8.51
CA SER A 105 -10.82 0.49 8.94
C SER A 105 -12.21 0.56 8.30
N TRP A 106 -12.41 -0.10 7.16
CA TRP A 106 -13.71 -0.19 6.49
C TRP A 106 -14.50 -1.40 6.97
N LYS A 107 -15.74 -1.18 7.39
CA LYS A 107 -16.61 -2.17 8.06
C LYS A 107 -17.17 -3.21 7.09
N ASP A 108 -17.42 -2.82 5.85
CA ASP A 108 -18.03 -3.65 4.80
C ASP A 108 -17.01 -4.37 3.91
N LEU A 109 -15.72 -4.05 4.03
CA LEU A 109 -14.70 -4.56 3.12
C LEU A 109 -14.65 -6.09 3.14
N LYS A 110 -14.63 -6.71 4.33
CA LYS A 110 -14.52 -8.17 4.44
C LYS A 110 -15.76 -8.92 3.92
N SER A 111 -16.94 -8.33 4.04
CA SER A 111 -18.21 -8.98 3.67
C SER A 111 -18.67 -8.67 2.24
N SER A 112 -18.06 -7.68 1.59
CA SER A 112 -18.40 -7.29 0.22
C SER A 112 -17.77 -8.20 -0.83
N ALA A 113 -18.39 -8.27 -2.01
CA ALA A 113 -17.74 -8.81 -3.20
C ALA A 113 -16.67 -7.84 -3.71
N HIS A 114 -15.67 -8.39 -4.40
CA HIS A 114 -14.54 -7.63 -4.94
C HIS A 114 -14.33 -7.95 -6.42
N SER A 115 -14.17 -6.93 -7.26
CA SER A 115 -13.68 -7.12 -8.64
C SER A 115 -12.16 -7.12 -8.72
N TYR A 116 -11.52 -6.35 -7.84
CA TYR A 116 -10.06 -6.33 -7.67
C TYR A 116 -9.76 -6.24 -6.18
N PHE A 117 -8.77 -7.03 -5.75
CA PHE A 117 -8.19 -6.98 -4.41
C PHE A 117 -6.78 -7.57 -4.47
N ASP A 118 -5.88 -6.86 -5.13
CA ASP A 118 -4.51 -7.30 -5.33
C ASP A 118 -3.57 -6.12 -5.65
N ILE A 119 -2.25 -6.36 -5.57
CA ILE A 119 -1.22 -5.34 -5.79
C ILE A 119 -1.15 -4.92 -7.26
N THR A 120 -1.30 -5.87 -8.18
CA THR A 120 -1.21 -5.61 -9.63
C THR A 120 -2.38 -4.74 -10.09
N GLY A 121 -3.57 -4.98 -9.56
CA GLY A 121 -4.79 -4.25 -9.82
C GLY A 121 -5.13 -4.19 -11.31
N PHE A 122 -5.54 -3.02 -11.78
CA PHE A 122 -5.98 -2.81 -13.16
C PHE A 122 -4.93 -2.07 -13.98
N SER A 123 -4.67 -2.58 -15.17
CA SER A 123 -3.80 -1.94 -16.17
C SER A 123 -4.44 -2.02 -17.56
N ALA A 124 -4.80 -0.88 -18.11
CA ALA A 124 -5.24 -0.78 -19.51
C ALA A 124 -5.07 0.65 -20.02
N ARG A 125 -4.75 0.79 -21.31
CA ARG A 125 -4.72 2.09 -22.03
C ARG A 125 -3.88 3.16 -21.33
N GLY A 126 -2.77 2.77 -20.68
CA GLY A 126 -1.89 3.69 -19.96
C GLY A 126 -2.39 4.13 -18.58
N THR A 127 -3.52 3.58 -18.10
CA THR A 127 -3.99 3.75 -16.73
C THR A 127 -3.57 2.57 -15.86
N PHE A 128 -3.02 2.88 -14.69
CA PHE A 128 -2.52 1.90 -13.74
C PHE A 128 -3.08 2.17 -12.35
N ARG A 129 -4.00 1.29 -11.92
CA ARG A 129 -4.60 1.27 -10.58
C ARG A 129 -3.99 0.11 -9.83
N ARG A 130 -3.11 0.41 -8.88
CA ARG A 130 -2.31 -0.56 -8.13
C ARG A 130 -2.81 -0.63 -6.69
N PHE A 131 -2.45 -1.71 -5.98
CA PHE A 131 -2.99 -1.99 -4.64
C PHE A 131 -4.50 -1.70 -4.59
N TYR A 132 -5.20 -2.24 -5.59
CA TYR A 132 -6.52 -1.77 -5.95
C TYR A 132 -7.57 -2.63 -5.27
N VAL A 133 -8.41 -1.97 -4.46
CA VAL A 133 -9.48 -2.61 -3.70
C VAL A 133 -10.80 -2.02 -4.17
N SER A 134 -11.47 -2.77 -5.04
CA SER A 134 -12.72 -2.34 -5.67
C SER A 134 -13.84 -3.33 -5.42
N LYS A 135 -15.01 -2.80 -5.13
CA LYS A 135 -16.25 -3.58 -5.05
C LYS A 135 -16.65 -4.02 -6.45
N ASN A 136 -16.65 -3.05 -7.37
CA ASN A 136 -16.91 -3.28 -8.77
C ASN A 136 -16.16 -2.26 -9.64
N HIS A 137 -15.78 -2.71 -10.83
CA HIS A 137 -15.10 -1.93 -11.85
C HIS A 137 -16.02 -1.77 -13.07
N GLY A 138 -17.00 -0.87 -12.94
CA GLY A 138 -18.08 -0.67 -13.92
C GLY A 138 -17.80 0.44 -14.94
N GLY A 139 -16.56 0.94 -14.99
CA GLY A 139 -16.22 2.19 -15.67
C GLY A 139 -16.42 3.40 -14.75
N CYS A 140 -15.95 4.57 -15.16
CA CYS A 140 -15.79 5.73 -14.28
C CYS A 140 -16.96 6.09 -13.36
N PRO A 141 -18.22 6.23 -13.84
CA PRO A 141 -19.35 6.52 -12.97
C PRO A 141 -19.80 5.31 -12.13
N GLY A 142 -19.41 4.10 -12.52
CA GLY A 142 -19.72 2.85 -11.84
C GLY A 142 -18.62 2.35 -10.91
N ASP A 143 -17.42 2.95 -10.92
CA ASP A 143 -16.31 2.45 -10.10
C ASP A 143 -16.56 2.72 -8.61
N ASN A 144 -16.73 1.64 -7.84
CA ASN A 144 -16.89 1.72 -6.40
C ASN A 144 -15.73 0.98 -5.71
N GLY A 145 -15.17 1.56 -4.65
CA GLY A 145 -14.04 0.96 -3.95
C GLY A 145 -13.67 1.61 -2.64
N TRP A 146 -12.54 1.15 -2.11
CA TRP A 146 -11.99 1.56 -0.81
C TRP A 146 -10.57 2.13 -0.91
N LEU A 147 -9.74 1.59 -1.81
CA LEU A 147 -8.36 2.02 -2.02
C LEU A 147 -7.96 1.92 -3.50
N ASN A 148 -7.24 2.91 -3.99
CA ASN A 148 -6.58 2.91 -5.29
C ASN A 148 -5.26 3.69 -5.25
N ILE A 149 -4.15 3.03 -5.54
CA ILE A 149 -2.86 3.67 -5.78
C ILE A 149 -2.76 3.93 -7.29
N LYS A 150 -3.02 5.18 -7.68
CA LYS A 150 -2.97 5.61 -9.07
C LYS A 150 -1.54 5.93 -9.45
N ASP A 151 -0.88 5.03 -10.18
CA ASP A 151 0.52 5.21 -10.59
C ASP A 151 0.69 6.08 -11.84
N ALA A 152 -0.20 5.94 -12.81
CA ALA A 152 -0.17 6.71 -14.04
C ALA A 152 -1.52 6.69 -14.78
N GLY A 153 -1.69 7.66 -15.67
CA GLY A 153 -2.88 7.88 -16.46
C GLY A 153 -4.03 8.52 -15.65
N ASN A 154 -5.00 9.07 -16.37
CA ASN A 154 -6.27 9.58 -15.83
C ASN A 154 -7.39 9.15 -16.80
N SER A 155 -7.81 7.89 -16.73
CA SER A 155 -8.93 7.40 -17.56
C SER A 155 -10.27 7.91 -17.04
N CYS A 156 -10.37 8.17 -15.74
CA CYS A 156 -11.58 8.63 -15.11
C CYS A 156 -11.46 10.03 -14.50
N PRO A 157 -12.52 10.87 -14.55
CA PRO A 157 -12.46 12.20 -13.96
C PRO A 157 -12.10 12.20 -12.48
N TRP A 158 -12.51 11.17 -11.74
CA TRP A 158 -12.22 11.03 -10.31
C TRP A 158 -10.75 10.74 -9.99
N GLU A 159 -9.98 10.28 -10.97
CA GLU A 159 -8.53 10.03 -10.85
C GLU A 159 -7.70 11.32 -10.97
N THR A 160 -8.33 12.41 -11.39
CA THR A 160 -7.66 13.70 -11.59
C THR A 160 -7.07 14.19 -10.28
N SER A 161 -5.75 14.19 -10.20
CA SER A 161 -4.95 14.72 -9.12
C SER A 161 -3.72 15.39 -9.72
N ASN A 162 -3.27 16.48 -9.10
CA ASN A 162 -2.02 17.15 -9.45
C ASN A 162 -0.79 16.35 -9.01
N GLN A 163 -1.01 15.27 -8.25
CA GLN A 163 0.03 14.37 -7.77
C GLN A 163 0.01 13.08 -8.60
N ASN A 164 1.18 12.62 -9.01
CA ASN A 164 1.36 11.30 -9.60
C ASN A 164 2.63 10.65 -9.02
N PRO A 165 2.58 9.47 -8.37
CA PRO A 165 1.38 8.69 -8.08
C PRO A 165 0.45 9.40 -7.09
N ALA A 166 -0.83 9.03 -7.06
CA ALA A 166 -1.82 9.52 -6.10
C ALA A 166 -2.44 8.37 -5.30
N PHE A 167 -2.62 8.57 -3.99
CA PHE A 167 -3.13 7.54 -3.08
C PHE A 167 -4.57 7.83 -2.72
N VAL A 168 -5.50 7.28 -3.49
CA VAL A 168 -6.93 7.54 -3.35
C VAL A 168 -7.54 6.54 -2.39
N TYR A 169 -8.33 7.00 -1.42
CA TYR A 169 -8.98 6.12 -0.45
C TYR A 169 -10.37 6.62 -0.06
N SER A 170 -11.20 5.72 0.47
CA SER A 170 -12.50 6.08 1.04
C SER A 170 -12.33 6.64 2.46
N LYS A 171 -12.72 7.91 2.68
CA LYS A 171 -12.83 8.49 4.02
C LYS A 171 -14.06 7.99 4.79
N ALA A 172 -15.00 7.34 4.10
CA ALA A 172 -16.14 6.73 4.75
C ALA A 172 -15.70 5.47 5.49
N GLU A 173 -16.54 4.99 6.40
CA GLU A 173 -16.35 3.66 7.02
C GLU A 173 -16.67 2.51 6.04
N THR A 174 -17.13 2.81 4.83
CA THR A 174 -17.59 1.83 3.83
C THR A 174 -17.12 2.16 2.41
N VAL A 175 -17.51 1.32 1.46
CA VAL A 175 -17.31 1.57 0.02
C VAL A 175 -17.90 2.91 -0.40
N ILE A 176 -17.23 3.60 -1.33
CA ILE A 176 -17.78 4.78 -1.98
C ILE A 176 -17.74 4.64 -3.49
N ASN A 177 -18.60 5.41 -4.17
CA ASN A 177 -18.47 5.64 -5.60
C ASN A 177 -17.38 6.68 -5.84
N TRP A 178 -16.34 6.33 -6.60
CA TRP A 178 -15.22 7.24 -6.76
C TRP A 178 -15.60 8.54 -7.45
N GLN A 179 -16.59 8.58 -8.34
CA GLN A 179 -16.94 9.80 -9.04
C GLN A 179 -17.83 10.73 -8.21
N SER A 180 -18.89 10.20 -7.61
CA SER A 180 -19.92 11.00 -6.94
C SER A 180 -19.68 11.28 -5.46
N ALA A 181 -18.69 10.63 -4.83
CA ALA A 181 -18.47 10.74 -3.38
C ALA A 181 -17.96 12.10 -2.88
N GLY A 182 -17.61 13.04 -3.76
CA GLY A 182 -17.12 14.37 -3.37
C GLY A 182 -15.97 14.30 -2.36
N ASP A 183 -16.12 15.00 -1.23
CA ASP A 183 -15.09 15.11 -0.19
C ASP A 183 -14.80 13.80 0.57
N MET A 184 -15.68 12.79 0.43
CA MET A 184 -15.46 11.45 0.99
C MET A 184 -14.40 10.67 0.20
N ARG A 185 -14.03 11.12 -1.00
CA ARG A 185 -12.86 10.65 -1.72
C ARG A 185 -11.61 11.36 -1.18
N GLY A 186 -10.76 10.62 -0.47
CA GLY A 186 -9.52 11.14 0.10
C GLY A 186 -8.30 10.92 -0.76
N PHE A 187 -7.28 11.75 -0.51
CA PHE A 187 -5.96 11.67 -1.13
C PHE A 187 -4.91 11.73 -0.02
N ALA A 188 -4.20 10.63 0.17
CA ALA A 188 -3.15 10.49 1.18
C ALA A 188 -1.78 10.96 0.66
N ASP A 189 -0.91 11.41 1.57
CA ASP A 189 0.46 11.83 1.24
C ASP A 189 1.48 10.68 1.26
N VAL A 190 1.21 9.67 2.09
CA VAL A 190 2.04 8.49 2.26
C VAL A 190 1.18 7.23 2.25
N MET A 191 1.63 6.21 1.52
CA MET A 191 1.23 4.82 1.80
C MET A 191 2.41 4.11 2.46
N ALA A 192 2.16 3.26 3.44
CA ALA A 192 3.20 2.46 4.06
C ALA A 192 2.76 1.01 4.20
N VAL A 193 3.69 0.09 3.97
CA VAL A 193 3.54 -1.32 4.26
C VAL A 193 4.47 -1.70 5.40
N TRP A 194 3.90 -2.34 6.40
CA TRP A 194 4.58 -2.80 7.60
C TRP A 194 4.42 -4.30 7.74
N VAL A 195 5.42 -4.98 8.28
CA VAL A 195 5.33 -6.39 8.65
C VAL A 195 5.50 -6.55 10.15
N LYS A 196 4.85 -7.57 10.70
CA LYS A 196 5.01 -8.01 12.08
C LYS A 196 5.44 -9.47 12.07
N PHE A 197 6.56 -9.76 12.71
CA PHE A 197 7.08 -11.11 12.83
C PHE A 197 6.33 -11.89 13.91
N ARG A 198 6.28 -13.21 13.77
CA ARG A 198 5.73 -14.09 14.80
C ARG A 198 6.50 -13.93 16.12
N PRO A 199 5.85 -14.10 17.29
CA PRO A 199 6.53 -14.02 18.58
C PRO A 199 7.72 -14.98 18.73
N SER A 200 7.72 -16.11 18.02
CA SER A 200 8.82 -17.09 18.01
C SER A 200 10.08 -16.60 17.29
N VAL A 201 9.99 -15.52 16.51
CA VAL A 201 11.08 -14.98 15.72
C VAL A 201 11.85 -13.95 16.55
N ASN A 202 13.12 -14.23 16.81
CA ASN A 202 14.01 -13.29 17.49
C ASN A 202 14.90 -12.57 16.48
N LEU A 203 14.60 -11.31 16.19
CA LEU A 203 15.37 -10.47 15.26
C LEU A 203 16.77 -10.11 15.78
N ASN A 204 17.06 -10.32 17.07
CA ASN A 204 18.35 -10.06 17.68
C ASN A 204 19.28 -11.30 17.67
N ARG A 205 18.81 -12.45 17.16
CA ARG A 205 19.68 -13.62 16.97
C ARG A 205 20.50 -13.46 15.69
N ALA A 206 21.77 -13.87 15.76
CA ALA A 206 22.70 -13.81 14.63
C ALA A 206 22.26 -14.67 13.42
N CYS A 207 21.55 -15.78 13.67
CA CYS A 207 21.03 -16.68 12.65
C CYS A 207 19.63 -17.21 13.04
N MET A 208 18.76 -17.46 12.06
CA MET A 208 17.60 -18.33 12.24
C MET A 208 18.06 -19.81 12.16
N PRO A 209 17.55 -20.71 13.02
CA PRO A 209 17.80 -22.15 12.88
C PRO A 209 17.14 -22.72 11.63
#